data_AF-A0A368D9L0-F1
#
_entry.id   AF-A0A368D9L0-F1
#
_cell.length_a   1.000
_cell.length_b   1.000
_cell.length_c   1.000
_cell.angle_alpha   90.00
_cell.angle_beta   90.00
_cell.angle_gamma   90.00
#
_symmetry.space_group_name_H-M   'P 1'
#
loop_
_entity.id
_entity.type
_entity.pdbx_description
1 polymer ?
#
loop_
_entity_poly.entity_id
_entity_poly.type
_entity_poly.pdbx_seq_one_letter_code
_entity_poly.pdbx_strand_id
1 'polypeptide(L)'
;MRKTLFLICLFFFYTCDFDFQLNKKITVNEFIEDELKSFSWNQVDQYPVFENCLNFNDTAQKNNCFVETITENFRINLKKNNLVLNRTLVDTINLVLKIDKKGNIGIQSMTTSDENIKYKEIISISFDSTMDDLPKLYPAIKRGQEVDIIFNLPILISTEE
;
A
#
# COMPACT_ATOMS: atom_id res chain seq x y z
N MET A 1 -3.54 -66.48 -18.07
CA MET A 1 -3.01 -65.15 -18.47
C MET A 1 -3.96 -64.06 -17.95
N ARG A 2 -4.10 -63.67 -16.67
CA ARG A 2 -3.30 -63.67 -15.43
C ARG A 2 -2.03 -62.81 -15.39
N LYS A 3 -1.80 -61.98 -16.41
CA LYS A 3 -0.80 -60.88 -16.39
C LYS A 3 -1.26 -59.58 -17.07
N THR A 4 -2.47 -59.54 -17.63
CA THR A 4 -3.04 -58.36 -18.30
C THR A 4 -4.11 -57.63 -17.47
N LEU A 5 -4.39 -58.10 -16.25
CA LEU A 5 -5.29 -57.44 -15.29
C LEU A 5 -4.55 -56.44 -14.37
N PHE A 6 -3.23 -56.29 -14.49
CA PHE A 6 -2.43 -55.50 -13.54
C PHE A 6 -1.78 -54.24 -14.13
N LEU A 7 -1.97 -53.97 -15.43
CA LEU A 7 -1.23 -52.91 -16.13
C LEU A 7 -2.11 -51.81 -16.74
N ILE A 8 -3.44 -51.92 -16.65
CA ILE A 8 -4.39 -50.89 -17.12
C ILE A 8 -5.12 -50.20 -15.94
N CYS A 9 -4.93 -50.68 -14.71
CA CYS A 9 -5.43 -50.05 -13.49
C CYS A 9 -4.38 -49.16 -12.80
N LEU A 10 -3.17 -49.04 -13.38
CA LEU A 10 -2.03 -48.33 -12.77
C LEU A 10 -1.66 -47.02 -13.49
N PHE A 11 -2.50 -46.53 -14.42
CA PHE A 11 -2.21 -45.32 -15.20
C PHE A 11 -3.29 -44.24 -15.19
N PHE A 12 -4.32 -44.37 -14.34
CA PHE A 12 -5.38 -43.35 -14.22
C PHE A 12 -5.67 -42.85 -12.80
N PHE A 13 -4.92 -43.29 -11.78
CA PHE A 13 -5.01 -42.73 -10.43
C PHE A 13 -3.63 -42.70 -9.76
N TYR A 14 -2.77 -41.82 -10.24
CA TYR A 14 -1.78 -41.16 -9.38
C TYR A 14 -2.13 -39.67 -9.33
N THR A 15 -3.14 -39.41 -8.50
CA THR A 15 -3.12 -38.36 -7.48
C THR A 15 -2.42 -37.06 -7.85
N CYS A 16 -3.24 -36.03 -8.07
CA CYS A 16 -2.97 -34.70 -7.55
C CYS A 16 -2.52 -34.76 -6.09
N ASP A 17 -1.87 -33.68 -5.68
CA ASP A 17 -1.31 -33.39 -4.35
C ASP A 17 0.14 -33.82 -4.17
N PHE A 18 1.04 -32.99 -4.70
CA PHE A 18 2.29 -32.72 -4.00
C PHE A 18 2.71 -31.26 -4.18
N ASP A 19 2.06 -30.44 -3.36
CA ASP A 19 2.68 -29.47 -2.46
C ASP A 19 3.81 -28.60 -3.05
N PHE A 20 3.41 -27.62 -3.86
CA PHE A 20 4.20 -26.41 -4.03
C PHE A 20 4.05 -25.59 -2.74
N GLN A 21 4.85 -25.92 -1.72
CA GLN A 21 5.17 -24.99 -0.65
C GLN A 21 6.01 -23.85 -1.26
N LEU A 22 5.33 -22.91 -1.91
CA LEU A 22 5.74 -21.53 -1.80
C LEU A 22 5.72 -21.22 -0.31
N ASN A 23 6.89 -21.25 0.31
CA ASN A 23 7.16 -20.44 1.47
C ASN A 23 6.81 -19.01 1.06
N LYS A 24 5.56 -18.64 1.34
CA LYS A 24 4.97 -17.34 1.12
C LYS A 24 5.73 -16.40 2.04
N LYS A 25 6.85 -15.88 1.54
CA LYS A 25 7.60 -14.82 2.21
C LYS A 25 6.85 -13.52 1.95
N ILE A 26 5.74 -13.29 2.67
CA ILE A 26 5.10 -11.97 2.65
C ILE A 26 5.95 -11.06 3.51
N THR A 27 7.05 -10.60 2.93
CA THR A 27 7.75 -9.44 3.45
C THR A 27 6.85 -8.24 3.12
N VAL A 28 6.73 -7.27 4.02
CA VAL A 28 5.95 -6.01 3.85
C VAL A 28 6.17 -5.28 2.49
N ASN A 29 7.20 -5.68 1.75
CA ASN A 29 7.53 -5.20 0.41
C ASN A 29 6.66 -5.80 -0.73
N GLU A 30 6.03 -6.96 -0.55
CA GLU A 30 5.40 -7.69 -1.67
C GLU A 30 3.94 -7.28 -1.97
N PHE A 31 3.36 -6.38 -1.18
CA PHE A 31 1.98 -5.90 -1.36
C PHE A 31 1.88 -4.46 -1.89
N ILE A 32 3.01 -3.77 -2.07
CA ILE A 32 3.02 -2.40 -2.62
C ILE A 32 2.85 -2.41 -4.15
N GLU A 33 3.16 -3.49 -4.87
CA GLU A 33 3.15 -3.49 -6.34
C GLU A 33 1.76 -3.68 -6.98
N ASP A 34 0.85 -4.42 -6.32
CA ASP A 34 -0.42 -4.81 -6.94
C ASP A 34 -1.65 -3.96 -6.54
N GLU A 35 -1.59 -3.22 -5.42
CA GLU A 35 -2.70 -2.33 -5.01
C GLU A 35 -2.63 -0.91 -5.60
N LEU A 36 -1.51 -0.50 -6.20
CA LEU A 36 -1.41 0.79 -6.90
C LEU A 36 -2.25 0.85 -8.20
N LYS A 37 -2.89 -0.26 -8.59
CA LYS A 37 -3.75 -0.36 -9.78
C LYS A 37 -5.13 0.28 -9.63
N SER A 38 -5.50 0.80 -8.46
CA SER A 38 -6.84 1.42 -8.24
C SER A 38 -6.85 2.94 -8.10
N PHE A 39 -5.71 3.63 -8.17
CA PHE A 39 -5.73 5.08 -8.23
C PHE A 39 -6.37 5.53 -9.55
N SER A 40 -7.37 6.41 -9.48
CA SER A 40 -8.01 6.95 -10.68
C SER A 40 -7.07 7.94 -11.36
N TRP A 41 -6.09 7.42 -12.11
CA TRP A 41 -4.97 8.15 -12.72
C TRP A 41 -5.37 9.07 -13.90
N ASN A 42 -6.66 9.37 -14.08
CA ASN A 42 -7.17 9.98 -15.31
C ASN A 42 -7.51 11.47 -15.18
N GLN A 43 -7.16 12.13 -14.07
CA GLN A 43 -7.75 13.44 -13.74
C GLN A 43 -6.80 14.65 -13.78
N VAL A 44 -5.48 14.45 -13.89
CA VAL A 44 -4.47 15.52 -13.84
C VAL A 44 -3.36 15.29 -14.87
N ASP A 45 -2.68 16.36 -15.28
CA ASP A 45 -1.58 16.32 -16.27
C ASP A 45 -0.26 15.96 -15.59
N GLN A 46 -0.04 16.45 -14.36
CA GLN A 46 1.10 16.11 -13.52
C GLN A 46 0.63 15.83 -12.10
N TYR A 47 1.17 14.78 -11.51
CA TYR A 47 0.90 14.43 -10.11
C TYR A 47 1.73 15.27 -9.15
N PRO A 48 1.31 15.33 -7.88
CA PRO A 48 2.17 15.88 -6.85
C PRO A 48 3.51 15.17 -6.83
N VAL A 49 4.58 15.93 -6.61
CA VAL A 49 5.95 15.41 -6.65
C VAL A 49 6.76 16.00 -5.51
N PHE A 50 7.46 15.16 -4.78
CA PHE A 50 8.40 15.62 -3.77
C PHE A 50 9.69 16.12 -4.41
N GLU A 51 10.38 17.03 -3.72
CA GLU A 51 11.64 17.61 -4.17
C GLU A 51 12.71 16.57 -4.51
N ASN A 52 12.83 15.51 -3.70
CA ASN A 52 13.73 14.38 -3.94
C ASN A 52 13.38 13.56 -5.20
N CYS A 53 12.13 13.63 -5.67
CA CYS A 53 11.65 12.92 -6.86
C CYS A 53 11.77 13.73 -8.16
N LEU A 54 12.21 15.00 -8.11
CA LEU A 54 12.27 15.87 -9.30
C LEU A 54 13.26 15.39 -10.37
N ASN A 55 14.31 14.67 -9.95
CA ASN A 55 15.39 14.22 -10.83
C ASN A 55 14.98 13.06 -11.76
N PHE A 56 13.83 12.42 -11.52
CA PHE A 56 13.31 11.42 -12.45
C PHE A 56 12.79 12.09 -13.71
N ASN A 57 13.04 11.49 -14.87
CA ASN A 57 12.59 12.03 -16.16
C ASN A 57 11.21 11.51 -16.53
N ASP A 58 10.88 10.29 -16.10
CA ASP A 58 9.64 9.61 -16.45
C ASP A 58 8.55 9.84 -15.38
N THR A 59 7.30 10.02 -15.82
CA THR A 59 6.16 10.26 -14.94
C THR A 59 5.87 9.06 -14.04
N ALA A 60 6.02 7.82 -14.53
CA ALA A 60 5.79 6.64 -13.70
C ALA A 60 6.84 6.54 -12.59
N GLN A 61 8.11 6.85 -12.89
CA GLN A 61 9.17 6.90 -11.87
C GLN A 61 8.89 7.97 -10.79
N LYS A 62 8.40 9.15 -11.18
CA LYS A 62 8.00 10.19 -10.22
C LYS A 62 6.85 9.74 -9.33
N ASN A 63 5.85 9.08 -9.91
CA ASN A 63 4.70 8.56 -9.17
C ASN A 63 5.13 7.47 -8.18
N ASN A 64 5.98 6.54 -8.60
CA ASN A 64 6.53 5.51 -7.72
C ASN A 64 7.32 6.13 -6.57
N CYS A 65 8.22 7.07 -6.88
CA CYS A 65 8.98 7.78 -5.85
C CYS A 65 8.07 8.53 -4.86
N PHE A 66 6.98 9.16 -5.34
CA PHE A 66 6.01 9.83 -4.48
C PHE A 66 5.33 8.85 -3.51
N VAL A 67 4.84 7.72 -4.03
CA VAL A 67 4.21 6.67 -3.24
C VAL A 67 5.20 6.11 -2.22
N GLU A 68 6.40 5.71 -2.65
CA GLU A 68 7.46 5.17 -1.80
C GLU A 68 7.87 6.14 -0.69
N THR A 69 8.00 7.43 -1.01
CA THR A 69 8.38 8.45 -0.03
C THR A 69 7.34 8.55 1.08
N ILE A 70 6.04 8.52 0.76
CA ILE A 70 4.98 8.55 1.78
C ILE A 70 4.96 7.24 2.56
N THR A 71 4.91 6.10 1.86
CA THR A 71 4.71 4.79 2.51
C THR A 71 5.88 4.42 3.41
N GLU A 72 7.13 4.66 3.01
CA GLU A 72 8.30 4.32 3.81
C GLU A 72 8.43 5.19 5.07
N ASN A 73 8.31 6.52 4.93
CA ASN A 73 8.39 7.42 6.09
C ASN A 73 7.23 7.15 7.06
N PHE A 74 6.03 6.92 6.53
CA PHE A 74 4.87 6.60 7.36
C PHE A 74 5.04 5.26 8.08
N ARG A 75 5.53 4.23 7.39
CA ARG A 75 5.86 2.92 7.97
C ARG A 75 6.90 3.04 9.09
N ILE A 76 7.92 3.88 8.92
CA ILE A 76 8.94 4.13 9.95
C ILE A 76 8.30 4.77 11.20
N ASN A 77 7.45 5.78 11.02
CA ASN A 77 6.79 6.45 12.14
C ASN A 77 5.77 5.57 12.85
N LEU A 78 5.00 4.75 12.12
CA LEU A 78 4.09 3.77 12.70
C LEU A 78 4.84 2.75 13.58
N LYS A 79 6.05 2.32 13.16
CA LYS A 79 6.91 1.44 13.97
C LYS A 79 7.43 2.15 15.22
N LYS A 80 7.84 3.42 15.10
CA LYS A 80 8.37 4.23 16.22
C LYS A 80 7.31 4.49 17.30
N ASN A 81 6.06 4.72 16.90
CA ASN A 81 4.95 4.95 17.83
C ASN A 81 4.40 3.67 18.47
N ASN A 82 5.10 2.53 18.30
CA ASN A 82 4.75 1.23 18.88
C ASN A 82 3.26 0.93 18.73
N LEU A 83 2.78 0.82 17.48
CA LEU A 83 1.49 0.21 17.22
C LEU A 83 1.52 -1.25 17.72
N VAL A 84 1.28 -1.43 19.03
CA VAL A 84 1.16 -2.74 19.66
C VAL A 84 -0.25 -3.24 19.35
N LEU A 85 -0.31 -4.11 18.35
CA LEU A 85 -1.54 -4.78 17.97
C LEU A 85 -1.74 -5.96 18.93
N ASN A 86 -2.65 -5.79 19.88
CA ASN A 86 -2.88 -6.76 20.96
C ASN A 86 -3.59 -8.06 20.50
N ARG A 87 -3.86 -8.23 19.20
CA ARG A 87 -4.62 -9.36 18.63
C ARG A 87 -4.18 -9.63 17.21
N THR A 88 -4.23 -10.90 16.80
CA THR A 88 -4.21 -11.32 15.39
C THR A 88 -5.38 -10.70 14.66
N LEU A 89 -5.09 -9.60 13.97
CA LEU A 89 -6.05 -8.83 13.21
C LEU A 89 -5.40 -8.55 11.87
N VAL A 90 -6.08 -8.97 10.81
CA VAL A 90 -5.83 -8.52 9.44
C VAL A 90 -7.02 -7.63 9.09
N ASP A 91 -6.86 -6.32 9.19
CA ASP A 91 -7.88 -5.35 8.77
C ASP A 91 -7.23 -4.18 8.03
N THR A 92 -8.03 -3.45 7.26
CA THR A 92 -7.61 -2.30 6.45
C THR A 92 -8.20 -1.02 7.01
N ILE A 93 -7.34 -0.04 7.29
CA ILE A 93 -7.74 1.33 7.60
C ILE A 93 -7.60 2.16 6.33
N ASN A 94 -8.72 2.66 5.82
CA ASN A 94 -8.75 3.47 4.62
C ASN A 94 -8.53 4.94 4.99
N LEU A 95 -7.40 5.49 4.57
CA LEU A 95 -7.04 6.89 4.77
C LEU A 95 -7.30 7.68 3.50
N VAL A 96 -8.11 8.74 3.58
CA VAL A 96 -8.32 9.69 2.48
C VAL A 96 -7.44 10.89 2.73
N LEU A 97 -6.46 11.11 1.86
CA LEU A 97 -5.50 12.19 1.91
C LEU A 97 -5.89 13.28 0.92
N LYS A 98 -5.76 14.53 1.33
CA LYS A 98 -5.91 15.69 0.44
C LYS A 98 -4.57 16.41 0.32
N ILE A 99 -4.14 16.66 -0.91
CA ILE A 99 -3.05 17.59 -1.21
C ILE A 99 -3.68 18.83 -1.82
N ASP A 100 -3.45 19.98 -1.19
CA ASP A 100 -3.95 21.25 -1.70
C ASP A 100 -3.05 21.82 -2.82
N LYS A 101 -3.56 22.80 -3.55
CA LYS A 101 -2.80 23.53 -4.58
C LYS A 101 -1.57 24.29 -4.07
N LYS A 102 -1.32 24.33 -2.75
CA LYS A 102 -0.10 24.92 -2.15
C LYS A 102 0.94 23.85 -1.81
N GLY A 103 0.64 22.57 -2.02
CA GLY A 103 1.51 21.46 -1.67
C GLY A 103 1.38 20.98 -0.22
N ASN A 104 0.36 21.43 0.53
CA ASN A 104 0.11 20.90 1.87
C ASN A 104 -0.67 19.59 1.77
N ILE A 105 -0.24 18.58 2.52
CA ILE A 105 -0.88 17.28 2.61
C ILE A 105 -1.56 17.12 3.97
N GLY A 106 -2.76 16.53 3.99
CA GLY A 106 -3.48 16.27 5.25
C GLY A 106 -4.50 15.15 5.12
N ILE A 107 -4.94 14.64 6.26
CA ILE A 107 -6.01 13.63 6.34
C ILE A 107 -7.36 14.32 6.15
N GLN A 108 -8.09 13.94 5.10
CA GLN A 108 -9.47 14.38 4.88
C GLN A 108 -10.48 13.50 5.62
N SER A 109 -10.27 12.18 5.62
CA SER A 109 -11.09 11.24 6.40
C SER A 109 -10.35 9.93 6.64
N MET A 110 -10.81 9.18 7.65
CA MET A 110 -10.28 7.87 7.99
C MET A 110 -11.42 6.92 8.33
N THR A 111 -11.51 5.82 7.58
CA THR A 111 -12.59 4.83 7.68
C THR A 111 -12.02 3.47 8.08
N THR A 112 -12.65 2.83 9.06
CA THR A 112 -12.28 1.51 9.59
C THR A 112 -13.49 0.88 10.29
N SER A 113 -13.40 -0.39 10.64
CA SER A 113 -14.39 -1.10 11.45
C SER A 113 -14.44 -0.57 12.89
N ASP A 114 -15.57 -0.76 13.59
CA ASP A 114 -15.76 -0.25 14.96
C ASP A 114 -14.72 -0.80 15.95
N GLU A 115 -14.25 -2.03 15.72
CA GLU A 115 -13.24 -2.70 16.56
C GLU A 115 -11.86 -2.02 16.51
N ASN A 116 -11.62 -1.22 15.46
CA ASN A 116 -10.33 -0.62 15.12
C ASN A 116 -10.31 0.91 15.26
N ILE A 117 -11.40 1.52 15.74
CA ILE A 117 -11.48 2.97 16.01
C ILE A 117 -10.33 3.45 16.90
N LYS A 118 -9.92 2.64 17.88
CA LYS A 118 -8.81 2.97 18.80
C LYS A 118 -7.47 3.22 18.11
N TYR A 119 -7.27 2.71 16.90
CA TYR A 119 -6.02 2.91 16.15
C TYR A 119 -6.00 4.23 15.36
N LYS A 120 -7.15 4.90 15.19
CA LYS A 120 -7.22 6.16 14.45
C LYS A 120 -6.31 7.24 15.05
N GLU A 121 -6.24 7.30 16.38
CA GLU A 121 -5.43 8.28 17.08
C GLU A 121 -3.94 8.08 16.81
N ILE A 122 -3.44 6.85 16.99
CA ILE A 122 -2.02 6.52 16.75
C ILE A 122 -1.64 6.72 15.28
N ILE A 123 -2.53 6.39 14.35
CA ILE A 123 -2.33 6.62 12.91
C ILE A 123 -2.27 8.11 12.61
N SER A 124 -3.14 8.93 13.21
CA SER A 124 -3.14 10.38 13.01
C SER A 124 -1.85 11.00 13.55
N ILE A 125 -1.43 10.64 14.77
CA ILE A 125 -0.16 11.11 15.36
C ILE A 125 1.04 10.68 14.50
N SER A 126 1.04 9.43 14.03
CA SER A 126 2.12 8.93 13.16
C SER A 126 2.13 9.64 11.83
N PHE A 127 0.96 10.01 11.30
CA PHE A 127 0.83 10.72 10.04
C PHE A 127 1.37 12.13 10.16
N ASP A 128 0.94 12.89 11.17
CA ASP A 128 1.40 14.27 11.39
C ASP A 128 2.92 14.30 11.57
N SER A 129 3.46 13.40 12.41
CA SER A 129 4.92 13.25 12.57
C SER A 129 5.64 12.85 11.27
N THR A 130 4.95 12.16 10.35
CA THR A 130 5.54 11.82 9.05
C THR A 130 5.60 13.04 8.16
N MET A 131 4.51 13.79 8.05
CA MET A 131 4.41 14.94 7.14
C MET A 131 5.38 16.06 7.53
N ASP A 132 5.68 16.21 8.81
CA ASP A 132 6.68 17.17 9.31
C ASP A 132 8.10 16.86 8.82
N ASP A 133 8.41 15.59 8.58
CA ASP A 133 9.73 15.10 8.15
C ASP A 133 9.85 14.96 6.62
N LEU A 134 8.78 15.18 5.86
CA LEU A 134 8.79 14.99 4.41
C LEU A 134 9.48 16.18 3.69
N PRO A 135 10.17 15.89 2.57
CA PRO A 135 10.67 16.94 1.69
C PRO A 135 9.52 17.80 1.14
N LYS A 136 9.87 18.97 0.60
CA LYS A 136 8.89 19.87 0.01
C LYS A 136 8.07 19.15 -1.08
N LEU A 137 6.76 19.27 -0.98
CA LEU A 137 5.80 18.70 -1.93
C LEU A 137 5.29 19.77 -2.89
N TYR A 138 5.39 19.49 -4.19
CA TYR A 138 4.80 20.31 -5.24
C TYR A 138 3.40 19.78 -5.59
N PRO A 139 2.40 20.65 -5.82
CA PRO A 139 1.01 20.25 -6.05
C PRO A 139 0.82 19.57 -7.40
N ALA A 140 -0.34 18.93 -7.57
CA ALA A 140 -0.76 18.41 -8.87
C ALA A 140 -1.05 19.55 -9.85
N ILE A 141 -0.81 19.30 -11.15
CA ILE A 141 -1.11 20.25 -12.22
C ILE A 141 -2.18 19.68 -13.14
N LYS A 142 -3.21 20.48 -13.41
CA LYS A 142 -4.26 20.20 -14.39
C LYS A 142 -4.45 21.39 -15.30
N ARG A 143 -4.26 21.20 -16.60
CA ARG A 143 -4.29 22.23 -17.65
C ARG A 143 -3.36 23.41 -17.34
N GLY A 144 -2.17 23.10 -16.84
CA GLY A 144 -1.17 24.11 -16.45
C GLY A 144 -1.47 24.88 -15.17
N GLN A 145 -2.50 24.49 -14.40
CA GLN A 145 -2.84 25.12 -13.12
C GLN A 145 -2.67 24.14 -11.96
N GLU A 146 -2.18 24.63 -10.82
CA GLU A 146 -2.09 23.89 -9.57
C GLU A 146 -3.50 23.61 -9.04
N VAL A 147 -3.76 22.35 -8.70
CA VAL A 147 -5.09 21.90 -8.24
C VAL A 147 -4.99 21.06 -6.97
N ASP A 148 -6.08 21.10 -6.19
CA ASP A 148 -6.29 20.17 -5.10
C ASP A 148 -6.53 18.75 -5.67
N ILE A 149 -5.99 17.74 -5.00
CA ILE A 149 -6.17 16.33 -5.35
C ILE A 149 -6.39 15.49 -4.11
N ILE A 150 -7.14 14.40 -4.27
CA ILE A 150 -7.48 13.46 -3.20
C ILE A 150 -6.89 12.09 -3.55
N PHE A 151 -6.29 11.44 -2.55
CA PHE A 151 -5.73 10.10 -2.67
C PHE A 151 -6.32 9.19 -1.59
N ASN A 152 -6.52 7.92 -1.94
CA ASN A 152 -6.89 6.89 -0.98
C ASN A 152 -5.66 6.04 -0.69
N LEU A 153 -5.28 5.95 0.57
CA LEU A 153 -4.19 5.12 1.05
C LEU A 153 -4.78 4.05 1.99
N PRO A 154 -5.01 2.83 1.50
CA PRO A 154 -5.36 1.71 2.36
C PRO A 154 -4.13 1.31 3.19
N ILE A 155 -4.33 1.14 4.50
CA ILE A 155 -3.29 0.70 5.42
C ILE A 155 -3.70 -0.67 5.93
N LEU A 156 -3.01 -1.71 5.47
CA LEU A 156 -3.18 -3.05 6.01
C LEU A 156 -2.45 -3.16 7.35
N ILE A 157 -3.20 -3.56 8.37
CA ILE A 157 -2.70 -3.84 9.70
C ILE A 157 -2.74 -5.35 9.87
N SER A 158 -1.58 -5.97 10.02
CA SER A 158 -1.41 -7.41 10.30
C SER A 158 -0.50 -7.61 11.51
N THR A 159 -0.77 -8.64 12.30
CA THR A 159 0.15 -9.11 13.37
C THR A 159 0.74 -10.48 13.08
N GLU A 160 0.50 -11.05 11.91
CA GLU A 160 1.22 -12.23 11.45
C GLU A 160 2.53 -11.75 10.83
N GLU A 161 3.65 -12.27 11.36
CA GLU A 161 5.02 -12.03 10.89
C GLU A 161 5.27 -12.61 9.50
#